data_AF-A0A7J4UCB0-F1
#
_entry.id   AF-A0A7J4UCB0-F1
#
_cell.length_a   1.000
_cell.length_b   1.000
_cell.length_c   1.000
_cell.angle_alpha   90.00
_cell.angle_beta   90.00
_cell.angle_gamma   90.00
#
_symmetry.space_group_name_H-M   'P 1'
#
loop_
_entity.id
_entity.type
_entity.pdbx_description
1 polymer ?
#
loop_
_entity_poly.entity_id
_entity_poly.type
_entity_poly.pdbx_seq_one_letter_code
_entity_poly.pdbx_strand_id
1 'polypeptide(L)'
;MDIYSHPMFRIQGATFPGPEHPDRLNLVEELIANAERAYTSEFDEDPEIRAQIEELHSYQDTLQFSGAGTESIDEEGETFIDRLSYRTAIAAAVTSIYTAEAQGFALVRPPGHHAHAAYTHGFCLLNNMALATKNLLKNGERVLVLDLDIHHGCGTEELLEKEPDACMISLYQRNTKRDWPPNEHFLYAKNCQHIPLTGRVDDLQYCTLFEKTVMPSIERFQPTIIGVSLGLDTFQEENYGWKLSKRTIKEIRKFLKGRNIFGILEGGYTEEAVRDGIEAFIEDP
;
A
#
# COMPACT_ATOMS: atom_id res chain seq x y z
N MET A 1 -13.09 6.97 -10.20
CA MET A 1 -12.97 5.82 -9.27
C MET A 1 -13.52 6.26 -7.93
N ASP A 2 -14.32 5.45 -7.26
CA ASP A 2 -14.84 5.80 -5.93
C ASP A 2 -13.75 5.69 -4.87
N ILE A 3 -13.77 6.59 -3.89
CA ILE A 3 -12.81 6.64 -2.80
C ILE A 3 -13.45 6.05 -1.55
N TYR A 4 -12.70 5.23 -0.81
CA TYR A 4 -13.12 4.63 0.45
C TYR A 4 -12.15 5.02 1.57
N SER A 5 -12.67 5.48 2.70
CA SER A 5 -11.87 5.92 3.83
C SER A 5 -12.64 5.81 5.15
N HIS A 6 -11.92 5.83 6.28
CA HIS A 6 -12.47 5.73 7.61
C HIS A 6 -12.00 6.88 8.53
N PRO A 7 -12.86 7.48 9.37
CA PRO A 7 -12.48 8.60 10.24
C PRO A 7 -11.29 8.31 11.17
N MET A 8 -11.10 7.06 11.61
CA MET A 8 -10.01 6.70 12.52
C MET A 8 -8.62 6.89 11.93
N PHE A 9 -8.50 6.83 10.60
CA PHE A 9 -7.23 7.04 9.89
C PHE A 9 -6.67 8.46 10.09
N ARG A 10 -7.49 9.40 10.57
CA ARG A 10 -7.11 10.80 10.89
C ARG A 10 -6.91 11.06 12.38
N ILE A 11 -7.05 10.03 13.22
CA ILE A 11 -6.98 10.17 14.68
C ILE A 11 -5.78 9.40 15.22
N GLN A 12 -5.60 8.17 14.76
CA GLN A 12 -4.55 7.30 15.23
C GLN A 12 -3.16 7.85 14.87
N GLY A 13 -2.23 7.72 15.83
CA GLY A 13 -0.83 8.08 15.63
C GLY A 13 -0.54 9.58 15.65
N ALA A 14 -1.45 10.42 16.17
CA ALA A 14 -1.25 11.87 16.25
C ALA A 14 -0.05 12.31 17.10
N THR A 15 0.54 11.40 17.88
CA THR A 15 1.73 11.65 18.69
C THR A 15 2.92 10.79 18.25
N PHE A 16 2.84 10.14 17.08
CA PHE A 16 3.94 9.34 16.55
C PHE A 16 5.08 10.27 16.08
N PRO A 17 6.34 9.90 16.32
CA PRO A 17 7.46 10.57 15.68
C PRO A 17 7.55 10.15 14.21
N GLY A 18 8.16 11.00 13.39
CA GLY A 18 8.43 10.69 12.00
C GLY A 18 7.36 11.17 11.01
N PRO A 19 7.45 10.74 9.75
CA PRO A 19 6.64 11.29 8.66
C PRO A 19 5.23 10.69 8.58
N GLU A 20 5.01 9.51 9.18
CA GLU A 20 3.72 8.83 9.11
C GLU A 20 2.71 9.39 10.13
N HIS A 21 2.01 10.45 9.73
CA HIS A 21 1.12 11.23 10.59
C HIS A 21 -0.31 11.33 10.02
N PRO A 22 -1.38 11.42 10.86
CA PRO A 22 -2.76 11.60 10.38
C PRO A 22 -2.97 12.79 9.45
N ASP A 23 -2.11 13.81 9.52
CA ASP A 23 -2.18 14.95 8.62
C ASP A 23 -2.04 14.55 7.15
N ARG A 24 -1.34 13.45 6.82
CA ARG A 24 -1.30 12.90 5.45
C ARG A 24 -2.69 12.80 4.81
N LEU A 25 -3.72 12.48 5.59
CA LEU A 25 -5.10 12.40 5.10
C LEU A 25 -5.92 13.68 5.32
N ASN A 26 -5.58 14.53 6.30
CA ASN A 26 -6.22 15.84 6.46
C ASN A 26 -5.97 16.74 5.24
N LEU A 27 -4.85 16.53 4.57
CA LEU A 27 -4.41 17.29 3.39
C LEU A 27 -5.23 17.00 2.12
N VAL A 28 -6.07 15.96 2.16
CA VAL A 28 -6.98 15.58 1.06
C VAL A 28 -8.45 15.57 1.51
N GLU A 29 -8.80 16.45 2.44
CA GLU A 29 -10.16 16.58 2.99
C GLU A 29 -11.26 16.71 1.93
N GLU A 30 -10.99 17.42 0.83
CA GLU A 30 -11.95 17.56 -0.29
C GLU A 30 -12.20 16.22 -1.01
N LEU A 31 -11.18 15.37 -1.14
CA LEU A 31 -11.32 14.02 -1.70
C LEU A 31 -12.13 13.13 -0.74
N ILE A 32 -11.88 13.25 0.56
CA ILE A 32 -12.62 12.52 1.60
C ILE A 32 -14.08 12.95 1.66
N ALA A 33 -14.39 14.23 1.45
CA ALA A 33 -15.76 14.73 1.44
C ALA A 33 -16.61 14.06 0.35
N ASN A 34 -15.97 13.64 -0.75
CA ASN A 34 -16.59 12.95 -1.88
C ASN A 34 -16.43 11.42 -1.82
N ALA A 35 -15.72 10.88 -0.84
CA ALA A 35 -15.53 9.44 -0.67
C ALA A 35 -16.86 8.76 -0.27
N GLU A 36 -17.21 7.67 -0.94
CA GLU A 36 -18.26 6.79 -0.43
C GLU A 36 -17.76 6.18 0.87
N ARG A 37 -18.49 6.46 1.95
CA ARG A 37 -18.10 6.00 3.28
C ARG A 37 -18.35 4.49 3.35
N ALA A 38 -17.28 3.71 3.19
CA ALA A 38 -17.21 2.38 3.79
C ALA A 38 -17.14 2.56 5.32
N TYR A 39 -18.25 2.95 5.92
CA TYR A 39 -18.46 2.83 7.36
C TYR A 39 -19.46 1.71 7.57
N THR A 40 -19.00 0.60 8.11
CA THR A 40 -19.87 -0.13 9.03
C THR A 40 -19.11 -0.28 10.34
N SER A 41 -19.74 0.13 11.42
CA SER A 41 -19.28 -0.13 12.79
C SER A 41 -19.25 -1.62 13.15
N GLU A 42 -19.58 -2.50 12.21
CA GLU A 42 -19.77 -3.94 12.40
C GLU A 42 -18.55 -4.76 11.94
N PHE A 43 -17.53 -4.14 11.33
CA PHE A 43 -16.37 -4.87 10.81
C PHE A 43 -15.26 -5.19 11.83
N ASP A 44 -15.25 -4.53 12.99
CA ASP A 44 -14.43 -4.98 14.15
C ASP A 44 -14.84 -6.40 14.60
N GLU A 45 -16.00 -6.89 14.16
CA GLU A 45 -16.57 -8.19 14.51
C GLU A 45 -16.74 -9.15 13.32
N ASP A 46 -16.31 -8.80 12.09
CA ASP A 46 -16.43 -9.71 10.94
C ASP A 46 -15.54 -10.95 11.18
N PRO A 47 -16.12 -12.14 11.44
CA PRO A 47 -15.34 -13.31 11.81
C PRO A 47 -14.48 -13.83 10.66
N GLU A 48 -14.88 -13.59 9.41
CA GLU A 48 -14.15 -14.06 8.24
C GLU A 48 -12.92 -13.18 7.99
N ILE A 49 -13.08 -11.86 8.06
CA ILE A 49 -11.95 -10.93 7.94
C ILE A 49 -10.99 -11.15 9.11
N ARG A 50 -11.51 -11.31 10.33
CA ARG A 50 -10.68 -11.63 11.49
C ARG A 50 -9.88 -12.90 11.25
N ALA A 51 -10.54 -14.01 10.89
CA ALA A 51 -9.86 -15.28 10.62
C ALA A 51 -8.78 -15.14 9.53
N GLN A 52 -9.03 -14.34 8.49
CA GLN A 52 -8.03 -14.07 7.45
C GLN A 52 -6.82 -13.30 8.00
N ILE A 53 -7.03 -12.34 8.90
CA ILE A 53 -5.94 -11.62 9.58
C ILE A 53 -5.14 -12.59 10.47
N GLU A 54 -5.80 -13.47 11.22
CA GLU A 54 -5.10 -14.45 12.08
C GLU A 54 -4.34 -15.50 11.26
N GLU A 55 -4.81 -15.81 10.05
CA GLU A 55 -4.13 -16.70 9.11
C GLU A 55 -2.87 -16.04 8.51
N LEU A 56 -2.93 -14.76 8.18
CA LEU A 56 -1.82 -14.04 7.55
C LEU A 56 -0.80 -13.50 8.55
N HIS A 57 -1.23 -13.09 9.75
CA HIS A 57 -0.41 -12.36 10.72
C HIS A 57 -0.47 -13.00 12.11
N SER A 58 0.66 -13.55 12.54
CA SER A 58 0.79 -14.26 13.82
C SER A 58 0.96 -13.37 15.05
N TYR A 59 1.14 -12.06 14.86
CA TYR A 59 1.48 -11.09 15.92
C TYR A 59 0.35 -10.10 16.23
N GLN A 60 -0.84 -10.26 15.65
CA GLN A 60 -1.95 -9.31 15.81
C GLN A 60 -2.28 -8.92 17.27
N ASP A 61 -2.08 -9.82 18.23
CA ASP A 61 -2.29 -9.54 19.66
C ASP A 61 -1.29 -8.52 20.22
N THR A 62 -0.10 -8.39 19.63
CA THR A 62 0.92 -7.40 20.04
C THR A 62 0.51 -5.98 19.66
N LEU A 63 -0.41 -5.83 18.69
CA LEU A 63 -0.95 -4.53 18.30
C LEU A 63 -1.92 -3.95 19.35
N GLN A 64 -2.41 -4.78 20.29
CA GLN A 64 -3.31 -4.34 21.36
C GLN A 64 -2.53 -3.60 22.44
N PHE A 65 -2.46 -2.28 22.30
CA PHE A 65 -1.77 -1.41 23.27
C PHE A 65 -2.73 -0.80 24.29
N SER A 66 -2.39 -0.88 25.57
CA SER A 66 -3.18 -0.31 26.67
C SER A 66 -2.53 0.88 27.38
N GLY A 67 -1.27 1.22 27.03
CA GLY A 67 -0.54 2.34 27.61
C GLY A 67 -1.13 3.70 27.22
N ALA A 68 -0.84 4.75 27.99
CA ALA A 68 -1.40 6.10 27.77
C ALA A 68 -0.67 6.93 26.69
N GLY A 69 0.38 6.38 26.07
CA GLY A 69 1.23 7.06 25.10
C GLY A 69 1.42 6.24 23.83
N THR A 70 2.66 6.16 23.35
CA THR A 70 3.03 5.42 22.15
C THR A 70 4.24 4.53 22.44
N GLU A 71 4.39 3.46 21.69
CA GLU A 71 5.51 2.52 21.79
C GLU A 71 5.93 2.08 20.39
N SER A 72 7.23 1.92 20.15
CA SER A 72 7.70 1.30 18.91
C SER A 72 7.79 -0.21 19.06
N ILE A 73 7.40 -0.94 18.02
CA ILE A 73 7.26 -2.41 18.02
C ILE A 73 8.04 -3.13 16.91
N ASP A 74 8.86 -2.41 16.15
CA ASP A 74 9.80 -2.99 15.19
C ASP A 74 11.26 -2.78 15.64
N GLU A 75 12.18 -3.52 15.02
CA GLU A 75 13.59 -3.50 15.41
C GLU A 75 14.26 -2.16 15.08
N GLU A 76 13.73 -1.46 14.08
CA GLU A 76 14.28 -0.23 13.52
C GLU A 76 13.75 1.03 14.21
N GLY A 77 12.74 0.90 15.08
CA GLY A 77 12.25 2.01 15.87
C GLY A 77 11.31 2.94 15.09
N GLU A 78 10.73 2.47 13.99
CA GLU A 78 9.96 3.26 13.02
C GLU A 78 8.46 3.01 13.14
N THR A 79 8.06 1.77 13.45
CA THR A 79 6.66 1.40 13.58
C THR A 79 6.19 1.62 15.00
N PHE A 80 5.33 2.62 15.19
CA PHE A 80 4.73 2.95 16.47
C PHE A 80 3.29 2.46 16.58
N ILE A 81 2.88 2.16 17.81
CA ILE A 81 1.50 1.86 18.18
C ILE A 81 1.00 2.75 19.32
N ASP A 82 -0.31 2.99 19.32
CA ASP A 82 -1.08 3.58 20.42
C ASP A 82 -2.36 2.75 20.67
N ARG A 83 -3.22 3.23 21.57
CA ARG A 83 -4.47 2.54 21.93
C ARG A 83 -5.45 2.34 20.77
N LEU A 84 -5.30 3.09 19.68
CA LEU A 84 -6.16 3.02 18.50
C LEU A 84 -5.55 2.15 17.40
N SER A 85 -4.24 1.90 17.42
CA SER A 85 -3.51 1.18 16.36
C SER A 85 -4.14 -0.12 15.92
N TYR A 86 -4.53 -1.01 16.86
CA TYR A 86 -5.15 -2.29 16.48
C TYR A 86 -6.44 -2.09 15.67
N ARG A 87 -7.39 -1.31 16.21
CA ARG A 87 -8.66 -1.03 15.51
C ARG A 87 -8.47 -0.30 14.20
N THR A 88 -7.53 0.64 14.15
CA THR A 88 -7.21 1.38 12.91
C THR A 88 -6.61 0.46 11.86
N ALA A 89 -5.76 -0.50 12.24
CA ALA A 89 -5.22 -1.51 11.32
C ALA A 89 -6.31 -2.44 10.78
N ILE A 90 -7.24 -2.91 11.63
CA ILE A 90 -8.40 -3.68 11.18
C ILE A 90 -9.24 -2.87 10.19
N ALA A 91 -9.54 -1.60 10.52
CA ALA A 91 -10.30 -0.73 9.63
C ALA A 91 -9.59 -0.52 8.27
N ALA A 92 -8.25 -0.41 8.25
CA ALA A 92 -7.47 -0.30 7.02
C ALA A 92 -7.60 -1.57 6.18
N ALA A 93 -7.40 -2.75 6.79
CA ALA A 93 -7.55 -4.04 6.12
C ALA A 93 -8.94 -4.23 5.51
N VAL A 94 -10.00 -3.98 6.29
CA VAL A 94 -11.39 -4.07 5.84
C VAL A 94 -11.67 -3.11 4.69
N THR A 95 -11.25 -1.85 4.82
CA THR A 95 -11.45 -0.83 3.79
C THR A 95 -10.78 -1.26 2.49
N SER A 96 -9.58 -1.82 2.56
CA SER A 96 -8.84 -2.34 1.42
C SER A 96 -9.51 -3.55 0.76
N ILE A 97 -10.02 -4.51 1.55
CA ILE A 97 -10.78 -5.67 1.03
C ILE A 97 -12.02 -5.19 0.27
N TYR A 98 -12.85 -4.35 0.89
CA TYR A 98 -14.06 -3.83 0.27
C TYR A 98 -13.75 -3.01 -1.00
N THR A 99 -12.73 -2.15 -0.92
CA THR A 99 -12.28 -1.34 -2.06
C THR A 99 -11.89 -2.20 -3.25
N ALA A 100 -11.20 -3.32 -2.99
CA ALA A 100 -10.74 -4.22 -4.04
C ALA A 100 -11.90 -4.89 -4.77
N GLU A 101 -12.95 -5.30 -4.04
CA GLU A 101 -14.19 -5.82 -4.63
C GLU A 101 -14.96 -4.75 -5.41
N ALA A 102 -14.99 -3.51 -4.90
CA ALA A 102 -15.64 -2.38 -5.53
C ALA A 102 -14.80 -1.71 -6.65
N GLN A 103 -13.56 -2.16 -6.87
CA GLN A 103 -12.63 -1.59 -7.86
C GLN A 103 -12.37 -0.08 -7.64
N GLY A 104 -12.26 0.32 -6.37
CA GLY A 104 -12.10 1.70 -5.92
C GLY A 104 -10.67 2.10 -5.54
N PHE A 105 -10.56 3.19 -4.78
CA PHE A 105 -9.34 3.65 -4.15
C PHE A 105 -9.46 3.70 -2.62
N ALA A 106 -8.60 2.98 -1.91
CA ALA A 106 -8.59 2.89 -0.45
C ALA A 106 -7.63 3.96 0.09
N LEU A 107 -8.21 5.02 0.64
CA LEU A 107 -7.49 6.06 1.35
C LEU A 107 -7.35 5.66 2.82
N VAL A 108 -6.35 4.81 3.08
CA VAL A 108 -6.14 4.14 4.37
C VAL A 108 -4.89 4.63 5.09
N ARG A 109 -4.91 4.52 6.42
CA ARG A 109 -3.73 4.51 7.31
C ARG A 109 -4.00 3.53 8.45
N PRO A 110 -3.01 2.78 8.96
CA PRO A 110 -1.61 2.72 8.52
C PRO A 110 -1.44 2.07 7.13
N PRO A 111 -0.27 2.25 6.47
CA PRO A 111 0.09 1.51 5.26
C PRO A 111 0.28 0.01 5.56
N GLY A 112 0.56 -0.80 4.53
CA GLY A 112 0.59 -2.26 4.68
C GLY A 112 1.74 -3.01 4.00
N HIS A 113 2.35 -2.51 2.92
CA HIS A 113 3.21 -3.36 2.07
C HIS A 113 4.49 -3.94 2.72
N HIS A 114 4.91 -3.42 3.88
CA HIS A 114 6.03 -3.94 4.68
C HIS A 114 5.61 -4.88 5.82
N ALA A 115 4.32 -5.02 6.11
CA ALA A 115 3.86 -5.92 7.18
C ALA A 115 4.06 -7.38 6.75
N HIS A 116 4.88 -8.10 7.51
CA HIS A 116 5.25 -9.50 7.29
C HIS A 116 4.27 -10.45 7.98
N ALA A 117 4.46 -11.76 7.84
CA ALA A 117 3.60 -12.73 8.54
C ALA A 117 3.84 -12.77 10.07
N ALA A 118 5.05 -12.43 10.50
CA ALA A 118 5.49 -12.60 11.89
C ALA A 118 5.88 -11.30 12.61
N TYR A 119 5.99 -10.18 11.91
CA TYR A 119 6.34 -8.89 12.50
C TYR A 119 5.84 -7.70 11.67
N THR A 120 5.73 -6.55 12.33
CA THR A 120 5.47 -5.25 11.70
C THR A 120 6.76 -4.59 11.26
N HIS A 121 6.72 -3.75 10.23
CA HIS A 121 7.89 -3.04 9.74
C HIS A 121 7.49 -1.81 8.92
N GLY A 122 8.33 -0.77 8.88
CA GLY A 122 8.14 0.38 7.98
C GLY A 122 6.76 1.04 8.08
N PHE A 123 6.31 1.31 9.31
CA PHE A 123 4.99 1.86 9.64
C PHE A 123 3.78 0.91 9.41
N CYS A 124 4.01 -0.26 8.82
CA CYS A 124 2.95 -1.17 8.39
C CYS A 124 2.58 -2.14 9.52
N LEU A 125 1.31 -2.12 9.94
CA LEU A 125 0.81 -2.99 11.01
C LEU A 125 0.22 -4.31 10.48
N LEU A 126 -0.60 -4.24 9.44
CA LEU A 126 -1.18 -5.38 8.73
C LEU A 126 -1.01 -5.16 7.23
N ASN A 127 -0.91 -6.24 6.46
CA ASN A 127 -0.68 -6.12 5.03
C ASN A 127 -2.00 -5.96 4.27
N ASN A 128 -2.43 -4.71 4.14
CA ASN A 128 -3.67 -4.31 3.47
C ASN A 128 -3.81 -4.90 2.06
N MET A 129 -2.74 -4.84 1.26
CA MET A 129 -2.73 -5.33 -0.13
C MET A 129 -2.78 -6.87 -0.20
N ALA A 130 -2.04 -7.57 0.66
CA ALA A 130 -2.07 -9.03 0.70
C ALA A 130 -3.43 -9.56 1.17
N LEU A 131 -4.05 -8.92 2.18
CA LEU A 131 -5.39 -9.27 2.66
C LEU A 131 -6.45 -9.08 1.56
N ALA A 132 -6.45 -7.93 0.89
CA ALA A 132 -7.34 -7.66 -0.24
C ALA A 132 -7.12 -8.66 -1.40
N THR A 133 -5.85 -8.94 -1.73
CA THR A 133 -5.49 -9.90 -2.78
C THR A 133 -6.00 -11.30 -2.44
N LYS A 134 -5.74 -11.80 -1.24
CA LYS A 134 -6.20 -13.12 -0.78
C LYS A 134 -7.72 -13.24 -0.80
N ASN A 135 -8.44 -12.16 -0.50
CA ASN A 135 -9.89 -12.13 -0.60
C ASN A 135 -10.37 -12.29 -2.06
N LEU A 136 -9.76 -11.54 -2.99
CA LEU A 136 -10.06 -11.67 -4.42
C LEU A 136 -9.71 -13.06 -4.98
N LEU A 137 -8.60 -13.67 -4.55
CA LEU A 137 -8.21 -15.03 -4.95
C LEU A 137 -9.27 -16.07 -4.54
N LYS A 138 -9.88 -15.94 -3.36
CA LYS A 138 -11.00 -16.82 -2.92
C LYS A 138 -12.20 -16.72 -3.88
N ASN A 139 -12.40 -15.56 -4.49
CA ASN A 139 -13.45 -15.31 -5.48
C ASN A 139 -13.05 -15.74 -6.91
N GLY A 140 -11.87 -16.35 -7.09
CA GLY A 140 -11.40 -16.86 -8.37
C GLY A 140 -10.73 -15.82 -9.26
N GLU A 141 -10.39 -14.65 -8.73
CA GLU A 141 -9.63 -13.63 -9.45
C GLU A 141 -8.16 -14.06 -9.62
N ARG A 142 -7.55 -13.59 -10.70
CA ARG A 142 -6.11 -13.65 -10.95
C ARG A 142 -5.53 -12.25 -10.77
N VAL A 143 -4.86 -12.04 -9.63
CA VAL A 143 -4.51 -10.71 -9.14
C VAL A 143 -3.05 -10.38 -9.47
N LEU A 144 -2.82 -9.22 -10.08
CA LEU A 144 -1.48 -8.64 -10.17
C LEU A 144 -1.36 -7.47 -9.19
N VAL A 145 -0.41 -7.55 -8.26
CA VAL A 145 -0.03 -6.44 -7.41
C VAL A 145 1.05 -5.62 -8.11
N LEU A 146 0.72 -4.37 -8.40
CA LEU A 146 1.64 -3.37 -8.92
C LEU A 146 2.02 -2.42 -7.79
N ASP A 147 3.23 -2.59 -7.26
CA ASP A 147 3.77 -1.80 -6.16
C ASP A 147 4.63 -0.66 -6.71
N LEU A 148 4.12 0.56 -6.53
CA LEU A 148 4.69 1.81 -7.03
C LEU A 148 5.32 2.65 -5.90
N ASP A 149 5.29 2.17 -4.67
CA ASP A 149 6.00 2.80 -3.56
C ASP A 149 7.52 2.79 -3.81
N ILE A 150 8.23 3.80 -3.32
CA ILE A 150 9.67 3.86 -3.53
C ILE A 150 10.40 2.73 -2.80
N HIS A 151 9.79 2.15 -1.77
CA HIS A 151 10.30 1.02 -1.01
C HIS A 151 9.72 -0.29 -1.53
N HIS A 152 10.51 -1.36 -1.45
CA HIS A 152 10.03 -2.67 -1.85
C HIS A 152 8.99 -3.21 -0.84
N GLY A 153 7.78 -3.53 -1.29
CA GLY A 153 6.76 -4.21 -0.49
C GLY A 153 7.11 -5.66 -0.12
N CYS A 154 8.15 -5.85 0.69
CA CYS A 154 8.69 -7.14 1.11
C CYS A 154 7.70 -8.00 1.88
N GLY A 155 6.81 -7.40 2.67
CA GLY A 155 5.74 -8.13 3.36
C GLY A 155 4.71 -8.67 2.37
N THR A 156 4.37 -7.89 1.33
CA THR A 156 3.45 -8.31 0.28
C THR A 156 4.04 -9.44 -0.55
N GLU A 157 5.34 -9.37 -0.85
CA GLU A 157 6.08 -10.46 -1.51
C GLU A 157 5.97 -11.76 -0.68
N GLU A 158 6.28 -11.71 0.62
CA GLU A 158 6.21 -12.87 1.51
C GLU A 158 4.81 -13.48 1.58
N LEU A 159 3.78 -12.66 1.76
CA LEU A 159 2.44 -13.19 1.99
C LEU A 159 1.81 -13.79 0.72
N LEU A 160 2.34 -13.43 -0.45
CA LEU A 160 1.85 -13.89 -1.76
C LEU A 160 2.78 -14.90 -2.45
N GLU A 161 3.98 -15.20 -1.95
CA GLU A 161 4.98 -16.01 -2.67
C GLU A 161 4.49 -17.42 -3.09
N LYS A 162 3.52 -17.97 -2.34
CA LYS A 162 2.94 -19.30 -2.59
C LYS A 162 1.65 -19.28 -3.39
N GLU A 163 1.14 -18.10 -3.77
CA GLU A 163 -0.12 -17.95 -4.47
C GLU A 163 0.08 -18.07 -5.99
N PRO A 164 -0.43 -19.14 -6.65
CA PRO A 164 -0.19 -19.37 -8.07
C PRO A 164 -0.92 -18.37 -8.98
N ASP A 165 -2.02 -17.80 -8.50
CA ASP A 165 -2.83 -16.81 -9.20
C ASP A 165 -2.61 -15.37 -8.71
N ALA A 166 -1.56 -15.16 -7.91
CA ALA A 166 -1.03 -13.84 -7.61
C ALA A 166 0.36 -13.63 -8.24
N CYS A 167 0.62 -12.41 -8.71
CA CYS A 167 1.93 -11.96 -9.13
C CYS A 167 2.17 -10.55 -8.63
N MET A 168 3.40 -10.25 -8.21
CA MET A 168 3.81 -8.91 -7.80
C MET A 168 4.82 -8.33 -8.78
N ILE A 169 4.71 -7.05 -9.07
CA ILE A 169 5.73 -6.25 -9.74
C ILE A 169 6.02 -5.06 -8.83
N SER A 170 7.26 -4.92 -8.38
CA SER A 170 7.66 -3.84 -7.47
C SER A 170 8.82 -3.05 -8.06
N LEU A 171 8.62 -1.74 -8.19
CA LEU A 171 9.60 -0.78 -8.71
C LEU A 171 10.09 0.10 -7.57
N TYR A 172 11.26 -0.22 -7.02
CA TYR A 172 11.74 0.40 -5.80
C TYR A 172 13.14 0.98 -5.96
N GLN A 173 13.47 1.95 -5.11
CA GLN A 173 14.78 2.52 -5.04
C GLN A 173 15.77 1.53 -4.43
N ARG A 174 16.87 1.30 -5.14
CA ARG A 174 18.05 0.63 -4.61
C ARG A 174 19.12 1.67 -4.33
N ASN A 175 19.51 1.78 -3.06
CA ASN A 175 20.50 2.74 -2.59
C ASN A 175 21.86 2.05 -2.40
N THR A 176 22.88 2.60 -3.05
CA THR A 176 24.24 2.03 -3.02
C THR A 176 24.92 2.11 -1.66
N LYS A 177 24.38 2.88 -0.71
CA LYS A 177 24.92 3.03 0.65
C LYS A 177 24.18 2.20 1.70
N ARG A 178 22.84 2.20 1.65
CA ARG A 178 21.97 1.39 2.52
C ARG A 178 20.58 1.30 1.90
N ASP A 179 20.20 0.09 1.49
CA ASP A 179 18.83 -0.20 1.03
C ASP A 179 17.83 -0.13 2.20
N TRP A 180 16.60 0.31 1.90
CA TRP A 180 15.47 0.27 2.83
C TRP A 180 14.23 -0.29 2.11
N PRO A 181 13.63 -1.41 2.57
CA PRO A 181 14.16 -2.27 3.64
C PRO A 181 15.51 -2.91 3.24
N PRO A 182 16.33 -3.39 4.20
CA PRO A 182 17.56 -4.11 3.89
C PRO A 182 17.28 -5.32 2.97
N ASN A 183 18.21 -5.64 2.06
CA ASN A 183 18.01 -6.72 1.09
C ASN A 183 17.74 -8.11 1.72
N GLU A 184 18.09 -8.32 2.99
CA GLU A 184 17.81 -9.56 3.72
C GLU A 184 16.31 -9.81 3.97
N HIS A 185 15.47 -8.78 3.85
CA HIS A 185 14.02 -8.91 3.89
C HIS A 185 13.41 -9.30 2.53
N PHE A 186 14.21 -9.43 1.46
CA PHE A 186 13.71 -9.76 0.13
C PHE A 186 13.79 -11.26 -0.09
N LEU A 187 12.67 -11.88 -0.49
CA LEU A 187 12.61 -13.31 -0.74
C LEU A 187 13.04 -13.68 -2.16
N TYR A 188 12.93 -12.74 -3.10
CA TYR A 188 13.08 -12.98 -4.53
C TYR A 188 12.17 -14.12 -5.00
N ALA A 189 10.91 -14.04 -4.59
CA ALA A 189 9.86 -15.01 -4.90
C ALA A 189 9.68 -15.15 -6.42
N LYS A 190 9.36 -16.36 -6.88
CA LYS A 190 9.24 -16.66 -8.32
C LYS A 190 8.10 -15.90 -9.00
N ASN A 191 7.07 -15.54 -8.24
CA ASN A 191 5.93 -14.74 -8.70
C ASN A 191 6.10 -13.25 -8.37
N CYS A 192 7.29 -12.79 -7.99
CA CYS A 192 7.62 -11.38 -7.81
C CYS A 192 8.66 -10.92 -8.84
N GLN A 193 8.33 -9.89 -9.61
CA GLN A 193 9.29 -9.18 -10.46
C GLN A 193 9.85 -7.98 -9.70
N HIS A 194 11.10 -8.10 -9.26
CA HIS A 194 11.85 -6.99 -8.69
C HIS A 194 12.42 -6.11 -9.79
N ILE A 195 12.16 -4.80 -9.71
CA ILE A 195 12.72 -3.79 -10.60
C ILE A 195 13.46 -2.75 -9.74
N PRO A 196 14.65 -3.09 -9.22
CA PRO A 196 15.44 -2.15 -8.42
C PRO A 196 16.03 -1.05 -9.30
N LEU A 197 15.82 0.21 -8.93
CA LEU A 197 16.33 1.37 -9.66
C LEU A 197 17.33 2.15 -8.81
N THR A 198 18.51 2.38 -9.39
CA THR A 198 19.58 3.15 -8.73
C THR A 198 19.62 4.58 -9.25
N GLY A 199 19.93 5.52 -8.36
CA GLY A 199 20.10 6.93 -8.71
C GLY A 199 18.77 7.69 -8.78
N ARG A 200 18.80 8.85 -9.45
CA ARG A 200 17.62 9.69 -9.62
C ARG A 200 16.82 9.20 -10.82
N VAL A 201 15.52 9.04 -10.63
CA VAL A 201 14.57 8.63 -11.67
C VAL A 201 13.57 9.77 -11.88
N ASP A 202 13.37 10.17 -13.14
CA ASP A 202 12.35 11.15 -13.53
C ASP A 202 11.15 10.49 -14.24
N ASP A 203 10.11 11.28 -14.51
CA ASP A 203 8.88 10.83 -15.18
C ASP A 203 9.15 10.08 -16.50
N LEU A 204 10.07 10.56 -17.33
CA LEU A 204 10.33 9.96 -18.64
C LEU A 204 11.01 8.60 -18.48
N GLN A 205 12.00 8.51 -17.59
CA GLN A 205 12.69 7.26 -17.30
C GLN A 205 11.72 6.22 -16.70
N TYR A 206 10.90 6.64 -15.74
CA TYR A 206 9.94 5.75 -15.07
C TYR A 206 8.88 5.25 -16.06
N CYS A 207 8.25 6.14 -16.83
CA CYS A 207 7.24 5.75 -17.81
C CYS A 207 7.80 4.88 -18.94
N THR A 208 9.03 5.15 -19.39
CA THR A 208 9.70 4.32 -20.41
C THR A 208 9.98 2.92 -19.88
N LEU A 209 10.43 2.81 -18.63
CA LEU A 209 10.66 1.54 -17.96
C LEU A 209 9.34 0.77 -17.78
N PHE A 210 8.29 1.47 -17.35
CA PHE A 210 6.95 0.92 -17.17
C PHE A 210 6.43 0.31 -18.48
N GLU A 211 6.45 1.09 -19.58
CA GLU A 211 6.04 0.63 -20.90
C GLU A 211 6.84 -0.59 -21.39
N LYS A 212 8.17 -0.56 -21.23
CA LYS A 212 9.06 -1.58 -21.81
C LYS A 212 9.23 -2.83 -20.96
N THR A 213 8.92 -2.76 -19.67
CA THR A 213 9.24 -3.82 -18.70
C THR A 213 8.00 -4.29 -17.94
N VAL A 214 7.23 -3.35 -17.38
CA VAL A 214 6.06 -3.65 -16.56
C VAL A 214 4.90 -4.12 -17.42
N MET A 215 4.55 -3.37 -18.48
CA MET A 215 3.44 -3.74 -19.36
C MET A 215 3.60 -5.14 -19.98
N PRO A 216 4.77 -5.53 -20.52
CA PRO A 216 4.98 -6.90 -20.99
C PRO A 216 4.77 -7.98 -19.91
N SER A 217 5.06 -7.68 -18.64
CA SER A 217 4.81 -8.61 -17.54
C SER A 217 3.33 -8.72 -17.21
N ILE A 218 2.60 -7.60 -17.23
CA ILE A 218 1.13 -7.59 -17.11
C ILE A 218 0.51 -8.41 -18.24
N GLU A 219 0.95 -8.23 -19.49
CA GLU A 219 0.44 -9.01 -20.62
C GLU A 219 0.79 -10.49 -20.54
N ARG A 220 1.93 -10.88 -19.96
CA ARG A 220 2.26 -12.30 -19.78
C ARG A 220 1.42 -12.95 -18.68
N PHE A 221 1.17 -12.22 -17.60
CA PHE A 221 0.43 -12.74 -16.46
C PHE A 221 -1.09 -12.78 -16.73
N GLN A 222 -1.62 -11.91 -17.61
CA GLN A 222 -3.06 -11.83 -17.92
C GLN A 222 -3.93 -11.73 -16.65
N PRO A 223 -3.72 -10.71 -15.79
CA PRO A 223 -4.54 -10.54 -14.59
C PRO A 223 -5.99 -10.22 -14.96
N THR A 224 -6.93 -10.71 -14.16
CA THR A 224 -8.34 -10.29 -14.21
C THR A 224 -8.55 -8.97 -13.47
N ILE A 225 -7.68 -8.66 -12.50
CA ILE A 225 -7.65 -7.40 -11.74
C ILE A 225 -6.23 -7.02 -11.32
N ILE A 226 -5.94 -5.72 -11.31
CA ILE A 226 -4.65 -5.16 -10.86
C ILE A 226 -4.86 -4.36 -9.58
N GLY A 227 -4.22 -4.77 -8.49
CA GLY A 227 -4.13 -3.99 -7.26
C GLY A 227 -2.90 -3.09 -7.29
N VAL A 228 -3.08 -1.79 -7.08
CA VAL A 228 -1.98 -0.82 -7.07
C VAL A 228 -1.65 -0.41 -5.64
N SER A 229 -0.48 -0.78 -5.14
CA SER A 229 0.09 -0.21 -3.91
C SER A 229 0.67 1.15 -4.29
N LEU A 230 -0.10 2.20 -4.02
CA LEU A 230 0.20 3.57 -4.44
C LEU A 230 0.99 4.27 -3.33
N GLY A 231 2.30 4.09 -3.32
CA GLY A 231 3.21 4.93 -2.55
C GLY A 231 3.58 6.19 -3.33
N LEU A 232 3.42 7.34 -2.69
CA LEU A 232 3.65 8.65 -3.31
C LEU A 232 4.97 9.29 -2.84
N ASP A 233 5.77 8.54 -2.07
CA ASP A 233 7.14 8.89 -1.67
C ASP A 233 8.16 8.85 -2.82
N THR A 234 7.71 8.46 -4.01
CA THR A 234 8.45 8.57 -5.28
C THR A 234 8.49 9.98 -5.87
N PHE A 235 7.66 10.90 -5.37
CA PHE A 235 7.46 12.22 -5.93
C PHE A 235 8.65 13.17 -5.65
N GLN A 236 8.81 14.19 -6.48
CA GLN A 236 9.91 15.16 -6.38
C GLN A 236 9.89 16.00 -5.10
N GLU A 237 8.72 16.15 -4.47
CA GLU A 237 8.53 16.85 -3.21
C GLU A 237 9.08 16.06 -2.00
N GLU A 238 9.33 14.76 -2.21
CA GLU A 238 9.76 13.82 -1.18
C GLU A 238 11.29 13.75 -1.09
N ASN A 239 11.79 13.37 0.08
CA ASN A 239 13.23 13.42 0.37
C ASN A 239 14.02 12.16 -0.05
N TYR A 240 13.43 11.29 -0.87
CA TYR A 240 14.04 10.05 -1.32
C TYR A 240 14.83 10.18 -2.63
N GLY A 241 14.71 11.31 -3.34
CA GLY A 241 15.60 11.68 -4.45
C GLY A 241 15.17 11.24 -5.85
N TRP A 242 14.06 10.52 -5.99
CA TRP A 242 13.34 10.46 -7.27
C TRP A 242 12.62 11.78 -7.53
N LYS A 243 12.20 11.98 -8.78
CA LYS A 243 11.59 13.21 -9.26
C LYS A 243 10.34 12.91 -10.07
N LEU A 244 9.53 11.98 -9.57
CA LEU A 244 8.26 11.71 -10.21
C LEU A 244 7.28 12.85 -9.91
N SER A 245 6.32 13.03 -10.79
CA SER A 245 5.19 13.93 -10.61
C SER A 245 3.89 13.18 -10.90
N LYS A 246 2.76 13.87 -10.70
CA LYS A 246 1.44 13.36 -11.11
C LYS A 246 1.36 12.94 -12.58
N ARG A 247 2.26 13.42 -13.45
CA ARG A 247 2.35 12.95 -14.83
C ARG A 247 2.63 11.47 -14.90
N THR A 248 3.54 10.94 -14.07
CA THR A 248 3.82 9.49 -14.03
C THR A 248 2.57 8.69 -13.73
N ILE A 249 1.81 9.09 -12.71
CA ILE A 249 0.56 8.41 -12.33
C ILE A 249 -0.47 8.47 -13.46
N LYS A 250 -0.62 9.62 -14.13
CA LYS A 250 -1.51 9.76 -15.30
C LYS A 250 -1.11 8.86 -16.46
N GLU A 251 0.18 8.74 -16.77
CA GLU A 251 0.65 7.84 -17.83
C GLU A 251 0.46 6.36 -17.46
N ILE A 252 0.71 5.97 -16.20
CA ILE A 252 0.42 4.62 -15.70
C ILE A 252 -1.08 4.30 -15.86
N ARG A 253 -1.96 5.23 -15.48
CA ARG A 253 -3.41 5.06 -15.67
C ARG A 253 -3.79 4.90 -17.14
N LYS A 254 -3.16 5.62 -18.07
CA LYS A 254 -3.35 5.41 -19.52
C LYS A 254 -2.89 4.03 -19.97
N PHE A 255 -1.74 3.54 -19.50
CA PHE A 255 -1.27 2.19 -19.81
C PHE A 255 -2.21 1.10 -19.30
N LEU A 256 -2.86 1.33 -18.16
CA LEU A 256 -3.82 0.41 -17.54
C LEU A 256 -5.27 0.61 -18.02
N LYS A 257 -5.52 1.51 -18.98
CA LYS A 257 -6.87 1.83 -19.46
C LYS A 257 -7.59 0.58 -19.97
N GLY A 258 -8.86 0.43 -19.56
CA GLY A 258 -9.71 -0.71 -19.93
C GLY A 258 -9.47 -1.97 -19.11
N ARG A 259 -8.60 -1.91 -18.08
CA ARG A 259 -8.38 -2.99 -17.12
C ARG A 259 -9.14 -2.71 -15.82
N ASN A 260 -9.55 -3.78 -15.16
CA ASN A 260 -10.05 -3.72 -13.79
C ASN A 260 -8.88 -3.38 -12.86
N ILE A 261 -9.00 -2.28 -12.12
CA ILE A 261 -7.97 -1.87 -11.16
C ILE A 261 -8.60 -1.40 -9.85
N PHE A 262 -7.87 -1.56 -8.76
CA PHE A 262 -8.11 -0.84 -7.50
C PHE A 262 -6.78 -0.28 -6.99
N GLY A 263 -6.83 0.71 -6.11
CA GLY A 263 -5.64 1.26 -5.48
C GLY A 263 -5.75 1.27 -3.96
N ILE A 264 -4.61 1.15 -3.29
CA ILE A 264 -4.47 1.30 -1.84
C ILE A 264 -3.31 2.27 -1.60
N LEU A 265 -3.54 3.30 -0.78
CA LEU A 265 -2.49 4.23 -0.39
C LEU A 265 -1.44 3.54 0.51
N GLU A 266 -0.16 3.72 0.19
CA GLU A 266 0.98 3.28 1.02
C GLU A 266 1.73 4.52 1.57
N GLY A 267 2.99 4.74 1.19
CA GLY A 267 3.81 5.89 1.56
C GLY A 267 3.49 7.20 0.83
N GLY A 268 4.30 8.22 1.07
CA GLY A 268 4.14 9.60 0.57
C GLY A 268 3.69 10.54 1.68
N TYR A 269 4.51 11.52 2.00
CA TYR A 269 4.51 12.21 3.30
C TYR A 269 4.40 13.73 3.17
N THR A 270 4.44 14.25 1.93
CA THR A 270 4.20 15.65 1.61
C THR A 270 2.78 15.87 1.11
N GLU A 271 2.21 17.05 1.42
CA GLU A 271 0.86 17.44 1.01
C GLU A 271 0.68 17.34 -0.50
N GLU A 272 1.62 17.95 -1.23
CA GLU A 272 1.55 18.05 -2.67
C GLU A 272 1.63 16.68 -3.32
N ALA A 273 2.54 15.79 -2.88
CA ALA A 273 2.65 14.45 -3.43
C ALA A 273 1.37 13.64 -3.21
N VAL A 274 0.85 13.65 -1.99
CA VAL A 274 -0.36 12.89 -1.62
C VAL A 274 -1.57 13.36 -2.42
N ARG A 275 -1.86 14.67 -2.40
CA ARG A 275 -3.00 15.24 -3.13
C ARG A 275 -2.88 15.00 -4.64
N ASP A 276 -1.79 15.45 -5.24
CA ASP A 276 -1.65 15.42 -6.71
C ASP A 276 -1.55 13.98 -7.24
N GLY A 277 -0.96 13.07 -6.46
CA GLY A 277 -0.86 11.65 -6.78
C GLY A 277 -2.21 10.94 -6.74
N ILE A 278 -2.99 11.15 -5.67
CA ILE A 278 -4.33 10.54 -5.56
C ILE A 278 -5.24 11.09 -6.65
N GLU A 279 -5.31 12.40 -6.85
CA GLU A 279 -6.12 13.02 -7.92
C GLU A 279 -5.80 12.42 -9.28
N ALA A 280 -4.51 12.32 -9.61
CA ALA A 280 -4.07 11.72 -10.87
C ALA A 280 -4.42 10.23 -11.00
N PHE A 281 -4.49 9.50 -9.89
CA PHE A 281 -4.84 8.08 -9.92
C PHE A 281 -6.36 7.87 -10.11
N ILE A 282 -7.19 8.63 -9.39
CA ILE A 282 -8.64 8.41 -9.39
C ILE A 282 -9.35 8.99 -10.62
N GLU A 283 -8.73 9.97 -11.28
CA GLU A 283 -9.19 10.53 -12.56
C GLU A 283 -9.25 9.42 -13.63
N ASP A 284 -10.29 9.48 -14.47
CA ASP A 284 -10.43 8.59 -15.63
C ASP A 284 -9.43 9.03 -16.72
N PRO A 285 -8.55 8.14 -17.23
CA PRO A 285 -7.51 8.48 -18.20
C PRO A 285 -8.00 8.81 -19.63
#